data_AF-A0A376G8V1-F1
#
_entry.id   AF-A0A376G8V1-F1
#
_cell.length_a   1.000
_cell.length_b   1.000
_cell.length_c   1.000
_cell.angle_alpha   90.00
_cell.angle_beta   90.00
_cell.angle_gamma   90.00
#
_symmetry.space_group_name_H-M   'P 1'
#
loop_
_entity.id
_entity.type
_entity.pdbx_description
1 polymer ?
#
loop_
_entity_poly.entity_id
_entity_poly.type
_entity_poly.pdbx_seq_one_letter_code
_entity_poly.pdbx_strand_id
1 'polypeptide(L)'
;MISKRYYNIILAIIILIIPIVFYMIINTMVSIKYETDGVDTCISTVTGKNLCSQIDQLKVTIYINMIVMIFWLALRNLIVKK
;
A
#
# COMPACT_ATOMS: atom_id res chain seq x y z
N MET A 1 22.98 0.87 -14.33
CA MET A 1 23.24 -0.52 -13.89
C MET A 1 23.47 -0.51 -12.38
N ILE A 2 22.47 -0.97 -11.61
CA ILE A 2 22.47 -0.97 -10.14
C ILE A 2 23.20 -2.22 -9.63
N SER A 3 23.87 -2.14 -8.47
CA SER A 3 24.49 -3.31 -7.87
C SER A 3 23.43 -4.30 -7.39
N LYS A 4 23.73 -5.61 -7.45
CA LYS A 4 22.80 -6.66 -7.00
C LYS A 4 22.30 -6.46 -5.56
N ARG A 5 23.16 -5.90 -4.68
CA ARG A 5 22.80 -5.58 -3.29
C ARG A 5 21.71 -4.51 -3.22
N TYR A 6 21.86 -3.40 -3.93
CA TYR A 6 20.86 -2.32 -3.93
C TYR A 6 19.55 -2.78 -4.58
N TYR A 7 19.61 -3.56 -5.66
CA TYR A 7 18.41 -4.12 -6.29
C TYR A 7 17.59 -4.98 -5.29
N ASN A 8 18.27 -5.85 -4.53
CA ASN A 8 17.61 -6.69 -3.53
C ASN A 8 17.04 -5.88 -2.36
N ILE A 9 17.74 -4.83 -1.91
CA ILE A 9 17.22 -3.94 -0.84
C ILE A 9 15.94 -3.24 -1.30
N ILE A 10 15.92 -2.70 -2.52
CA ILE A 10 14.73 -2.03 -3.08
C ILE A 10 13.57 -3.03 -3.22
N LEU A 11 13.85 -4.24 -3.72
CA LEU A 11 12.84 -5.29 -3.83
C LEU A 11 12.26 -5.66 -2.45
N ALA A 12 13.10 -5.76 -1.42
CA ALA A 12 12.66 -6.04 -0.06
C ALA A 12 11.75 -4.92 0.48
N ILE A 13 12.07 -3.65 0.20
CA ILE A 13 11.22 -2.50 0.58
C ILE A 13 9.86 -2.58 -0.12
N ILE A 14 9.83 -2.85 -1.44
CA ILE A 14 8.58 -3.01 -2.21
C ILE A 14 7.68 -4.09 -1.61
N ILE A 15 8.28 -5.22 -1.20
CA ILE A 15 7.57 -6.33 -0.55
C ILE A 15 7.05 -5.91 0.83
N LEU A 16 7.85 -5.19 1.63
CA LEU A 16 7.46 -4.74 2.97
C LEU A 16 6.33 -3.69 2.95
N ILE A 17 6.15 -2.93 1.88
CA ILE A 17 5.04 -1.98 1.76
C ILE A 17 3.67 -2.70 1.77
N ILE A 18 3.58 -3.92 1.25
CA ILE A 18 2.31 -4.68 1.17
C ILE A 18 1.67 -4.91 2.55
N PRO A 19 2.34 -5.53 3.54
CA PRO A 19 1.75 -5.73 4.87
C PRO A 19 1.48 -4.41 5.60
N ILE A 20 2.27 -3.36 5.37
CA ILE A 20 2.03 -2.03 5.96
C ILE A 20 0.72 -1.44 5.45
N VAL A 21 0.48 -1.49 4.13
CA VAL A 21 -0.77 -1.02 3.53
C VAL A 21 -1.96 -1.86 4.00
N PHE A 22 -1.79 -3.17 4.13
CA PHE A 22 -2.84 -4.05 4.66
C PHE A 22 -3.21 -3.71 6.11
N TYR A 23 -2.20 -3.46 6.96
CA TYR A 23 -2.41 -2.98 8.32
C TYR A 23 -3.18 -1.65 8.35
N MET A 24 -2.84 -0.70 7.47
CA MET A 24 -3.57 0.56 7.36
C MET A 24 -5.04 0.35 6.99
N ILE A 25 -5.36 -0.57 6.07
CA ILE A 25 -6.76 -0.87 5.71
C ILE A 25 -7.53 -1.40 6.93
N ILE A 26 -6.97 -2.35 7.68
CA ILE A 26 -7.59 -2.89 8.90
C ILE A 26 -7.82 -1.76 9.91
N ASN A 27 -6.82 -0.90 10.11
CA ASN A 27 -6.93 0.21 11.04
C ASN A 27 -8.04 1.19 10.61
N THR A 28 -8.15 1.50 9.31
CA THR A 28 -9.25 2.33 8.80
C THR A 28 -10.61 1.65 8.96
N MET A 29 -10.72 0.32 8.79
CA MET A 29 -11.95 -0.42 9.06
C MET A 29 -12.36 -0.39 10.54
N VAL A 30 -11.38 -0.47 11.44
CA VAL A 30 -11.59 -0.29 12.88
C VAL A 30 -12.10 1.12 13.15
N SER A 31 -11.48 2.16 12.59
CA SER A 31 -11.97 3.54 12.69
C SER A 31 -13.38 3.71 12.15
N ILE A 32 -13.76 3.08 11.02
CA ILE A 32 -15.15 3.11 10.55
C ILE A 32 -16.11 2.54 11.60
N LYS A 33 -15.75 1.42 12.23
CA LYS A 33 -16.61 0.79 13.23
C LYS A 33 -16.84 1.65 14.48
N TYR A 34 -15.85 2.44 14.89
CA TYR A 34 -15.88 3.16 16.17
C TYR A 34 -16.07 4.68 16.06
N GLU A 35 -15.77 5.27 14.90
CA GLU A 35 -15.78 6.72 14.70
C GLU A 35 -16.94 7.21 13.81
N THR A 36 -17.77 6.32 13.28
CA THR A 36 -18.92 6.71 12.45
C THR A 36 -20.22 6.24 13.08
N ASP A 37 -21.33 6.90 12.75
CA ASP A 37 -22.68 6.60 13.29
C ASP A 37 -23.28 5.30 12.72
N GLY A 38 -22.47 4.46 12.08
CA GLY A 38 -22.86 3.22 11.42
C GLY A 38 -22.05 2.97 10.14
N VAL A 39 -22.06 1.71 9.68
CA VAL A 39 -21.33 1.24 8.48
C VAL A 39 -21.69 1.98 7.19
N ASP A 40 -22.83 2.65 7.13
CA ASP A 40 -23.28 3.43 5.99
C ASP A 40 -22.75 4.87 5.98
N THR A 41 -22.27 5.35 7.13
CA THR A 41 -21.65 6.67 7.24
C THR A 41 -20.13 6.53 7.19
N CYS A 42 -19.51 7.12 6.18
CA CYS A 42 -18.07 7.02 5.92
C CYS A 42 -17.25 8.19 6.50
N ILE A 43 -17.92 9.17 7.11
CA ILE A 43 -17.30 10.37 7.68
C ILE A 43 -17.07 10.14 9.16
N SER A 44 -15.80 10.19 9.58
CA SER A 44 -15.41 10.11 10.99
C SER A 44 -15.96 11.32 11.76
N THR A 45 -16.67 11.06 12.84
CA THR A 45 -17.14 12.09 13.80
C THR A 45 -15.99 12.65 14.64
N VAL A 46 -14.87 11.92 14.74
CA VAL A 46 -13.67 12.33 15.49
C VAL A 46 -12.75 13.21 14.65
N THR A 47 -12.47 12.80 13.41
CA THR A 47 -11.48 13.44 12.54
C THR A 47 -12.08 14.24 11.38
N GLY A 48 -13.38 14.07 11.11
CA GLY A 48 -14.06 14.68 9.97
C GLY A 48 -13.66 14.11 8.60
N LYS A 49 -12.80 13.08 8.56
CA LYS A 49 -12.26 12.52 7.31
C LYS A 49 -13.18 11.46 6.71
N ASN A 50 -13.15 11.36 5.38
CA ASN A 50 -13.80 10.28 4.65
C ASN A 50 -12.92 9.01 4.66
N LEU A 51 -13.26 8.08 5.55
CA LEU A 51 -12.54 6.83 5.77
C LEU A 51 -12.72 5.86 4.60
N CYS A 52 -13.86 5.89 3.90
CA CYS A 52 -14.11 5.04 2.73
C CYS A 52 -13.24 5.46 1.54
N SER A 53 -13.10 6.77 1.30
CA SER A 53 -12.17 7.29 0.29
C SER A 53 -10.73 6.90 0.62
N GLN A 54 -10.36 6.89 1.90
CA GLN A 54 -9.04 6.43 2.33
C GLN A 54 -8.82 4.93 2.05
N ILE A 55 -9.82 4.08 2.31
CA ILE A 55 -9.74 2.64 1.96
C ILE A 55 -9.57 2.45 0.45
N ASP A 56 -10.31 3.19 -0.37
CA ASP A 56 -10.20 3.04 -1.83
C ASP A 56 -8.84 3.52 -2.35
N GLN A 57 -8.29 4.61 -1.80
CA GLN A 57 -6.91 5.03 -2.10
C GLN A 57 -5.88 3.98 -1.68
N LEU A 58 -6.07 3.34 -0.52
CA LEU A 58 -5.20 2.26 -0.06
C LEU A 58 -5.28 1.03 -0.99
N LYS A 59 -6.47 0.66 -1.47
CA LYS A 59 -6.64 -0.41 -2.47
C LYS A 59 -5.91 -0.07 -3.77
N VAL A 60 -6.08 1.14 -4.30
CA VAL A 60 -5.36 1.61 -5.50
C VAL A 60 -3.85 1.53 -5.31
N THR A 61 -3.37 1.90 -4.12
CA THR A 61 -1.94 1.81 -3.77
C THR A 61 -1.42 0.37 -3.84
N ILE A 62 -2.21 -0.63 -3.41
CA ILE A 62 -1.84 -2.05 -3.53
C ILE A 62 -1.69 -2.44 -5.01
N TYR A 63 -2.62 -2.05 -5.87
CA TYR A 63 -2.54 -2.35 -7.31
C TYR A 63 -1.30 -1.74 -7.96
N ILE A 64 -1.00 -0.48 -7.66
CA ILE A 64 0.21 0.19 -8.16
C ILE A 64 1.46 -0.55 -7.67
N ASN A 65 1.52 -0.93 -6.39
CA ASN A 65 2.67 -1.63 -5.84
C ASN A 65 2.91 -2.99 -6.52
N MET A 66 1.83 -3.73 -6.85
CA MET A 66 1.95 -4.97 -7.62
C MET A 66 2.52 -4.74 -9.02
N ILE A 67 2.06 -3.71 -9.72
CA ILE A 67 2.57 -3.36 -11.06
C ILE A 67 4.06 -3.00 -10.98
N VAL A 68 4.44 -2.16 -10.01
CA VAL A 68 5.84 -1.76 -9.78
C VAL A 68 6.71 -2.98 -9.48
N MET A 69 6.23 -3.90 -8.64
CA MET A 69 6.95 -5.14 -8.32
C MET A 69 7.17 -6.02 -9.55
N ILE A 70 6.12 -6.24 -10.37
CA ILE A 70 6.22 -7.02 -11.60
C ILE A 70 7.22 -6.37 -12.57
N PHE A 71 7.13 -5.05 -12.75
CA PHE A 71 8.05 -4.31 -13.62
C PHE A 71 9.50 -4.39 -13.13
N TRP A 72 9.71 -4.25 -11.82
CA TRP A 72 11.03 -4.35 -11.19
C TRP A 72 11.66 -5.73 -11.39
N LEU A 73 10.85 -6.80 -11.29
CA LEU A 73 11.28 -8.18 -11.54
C LEU A 73 11.53 -8.44 -13.03
N ALA A 74 10.66 -7.97 -13.92
CA ALA A 74 10.79 -8.15 -15.36
C ALA A 74 12.07 -7.49 -15.91
N LEU A 75 12.38 -6.28 -15.44
CA LEU A 75 13.57 -5.53 -15.85
C LEU A 75 14.85 -5.92 -15.09
N ARG A 76 14.81 -6.95 -14.24
CA ARG A 76 15.97 -7.41 -13.45
C ARG A 76 17.23 -7.56 -14.30
N ASN A 77 17.12 -8.23 -15.44
CA ASN A 77 18.26 -8.55 -16.30
C ASN A 77 18.84 -7.30 -17.01
N LEU A 78 18.06 -6.22 -17.13
CA LEU A 78 18.47 -4.95 -17.71
C LEU A 78 19.06 -4.00 -16.65
N ILE A 79 18.52 -4.04 -15.43
CA ILE A 79 18.88 -3.12 -14.34
C ILE A 79 20.11 -3.61 -13.57
N VAL A 80 20.20 -4.91 -13.30
CA VAL A 80 21.27 -5.50 -12.48
C VAL A 80 22.56 -5.57 -13.31
N LYS A 81 23.62 -4.96 -12.79
CA LYS A 81 24.96 -5.08 -13.38
C LYS A 81 25.39 -6.54 -13.28
N LYS A 82 25.68 -7.16 -14.44
CA LYS A 82 26.18 -8.54 -14.53
C LYS A 82 27.54 -8.64 -13.84
#